data_AF-A0A4V1ULK7-F1
#
_entry.id   AF-A0A4V1ULK7-F1
#
_cell.length_a   1.000
_cell.length_b   1.000
_cell.length_c   1.000
_cell.angle_alpha   90.00
_cell.angle_beta   90.00
_cell.angle_gamma   90.00
#
_symmetry.space_group_name_H-M   'P 1'
#
loop_
_entity.id
_entity.type
_entity.pdbx_description
1 polymer ?
#
loop_
_entity_poly.entity_id
_entity_poly.type
_entity_poly.pdbx_seq_one_letter_code
_entity_poly.pdbx_strand_id
1 'polypeptide(L)'
;MTGQHSAEPLNATCFSSTHQPAKDRRFKGGRNRAGGETMAVNCPHCRERATVRTTKQITLLVKEIRFVCIECNHGFVATLSIDRTTT
;
A
#
# COMPACT_ATOMS: atom_id res chain seq x y z
N MET A 1 -1.79 46.27 -41.38
CA MET A 1 -2.94 46.04 -40.49
C MET A 1 -2.90 44.58 -40.06
N THR A 2 -2.63 44.35 -38.77
CA THR A 2 -2.90 43.13 -37.94
C THR A 2 -2.69 41.76 -38.62
N GLY A 3 -1.66 40.96 -38.33
CA GLY A 3 -1.13 40.58 -37.02
C GLY A 3 -2.00 39.46 -36.44
N GLN A 4 -1.53 38.20 -36.52
CA GLN A 4 -2.00 37.08 -35.68
C GLN A 4 -0.97 35.94 -35.73
N HIS A 5 -0.09 35.96 -34.74
CA HIS A 5 0.72 34.81 -34.32
C HIS A 5 -0.19 33.91 -33.49
N SER A 6 -0.47 32.69 -33.96
CA SER A 6 -1.11 31.66 -33.14
C SER A 6 -0.04 30.98 -32.30
N ALA A 7 0.06 31.39 -31.04
CA ALA A 7 0.66 30.60 -29.98
C ALA A 7 -0.43 29.71 -29.38
N GLU A 8 -0.29 28.39 -29.44
CA GLU A 8 -1.01 27.47 -28.57
C GLU A 8 -0.01 26.66 -27.74
N PRO A 9 -0.18 26.61 -26.39
CA PRO A 9 0.83 26.12 -25.48
C PRO A 9 0.87 24.58 -25.39
N LEU A 10 2.10 24.06 -25.39
CA LEU A 10 2.48 22.76 -24.83
C LEU A 10 2.18 22.76 -23.33
N ASN A 11 1.08 22.12 -22.89
CA ASN A 11 0.89 21.56 -21.54
C ASN A 11 -0.55 21.04 -21.41
N ALA A 12 -0.74 19.74 -21.55
CA ALA A 12 -1.87 19.05 -20.95
C ALA A 12 -1.33 17.97 -20.00
N THR A 13 -0.84 18.41 -18.84
CA THR A 13 -0.67 17.55 -17.67
C THR A 13 -2.04 17.06 -17.21
N CYS A 14 -2.53 15.94 -17.76
CA CYS A 14 -3.64 15.19 -17.18
C CYS A 14 -3.12 14.09 -16.26
N PHE A 15 -2.38 14.47 -15.21
CA PHE A 15 -2.17 13.62 -14.04
C PHE A 15 -3.22 13.98 -12.99
N SER A 16 -4.48 13.66 -13.30
CA SER A 16 -5.62 13.89 -12.41
C SER A 16 -6.11 12.55 -11.88
N SER A 17 -5.32 11.96 -10.98
CA SER A 17 -5.85 10.98 -10.03
C SER A 17 -5.68 11.58 -8.64
N THR A 18 -6.75 12.23 -8.20
CA THR A 18 -7.02 12.69 -6.85
C THR A 18 -6.52 11.69 -5.81
N HIS A 19 -5.41 12.02 -5.15
CA HIS A 19 -5.06 11.45 -3.85
C HIS A 19 -6.18 11.81 -2.88
N GLN A 20 -7.18 10.94 -2.76
CA GLN A 20 -8.15 11.03 -1.69
C GLN A 20 -7.42 10.80 -0.36
N PRO A 21 -7.42 11.78 0.56
CA PRO A 21 -6.73 11.65 1.83
C PRO A 21 -7.29 10.46 2.58
N ALA A 22 -6.37 9.61 3.04
CA ALA A 22 -6.67 8.52 3.96
C ALA A 22 -7.38 9.12 5.18
N LYS A 23 -8.69 8.89 5.29
CA LYS A 23 -9.45 9.14 6.50
C LYS A 23 -8.71 8.47 7.66
N ASP A 24 -8.17 9.31 8.55
CA ASP A 24 -7.48 8.95 9.78
C ASP A 24 -8.38 8.08 10.66
N ARG A 25 -8.38 6.77 10.39
CA ARG A 25 -8.87 5.78 11.33
C ARG A 25 -7.78 5.60 12.36
N ARG A 26 -7.86 6.43 13.41
CA ARG A 26 -7.11 6.34 14.68
C ARG A 26 -6.92 4.87 15.05
N PHE A 27 -5.68 4.38 14.89
CA PHE A 27 -5.26 3.03 15.25
C PHE A 27 -5.55 2.80 16.75
N LYS A 28 -6.67 2.16 17.08
CA LYS A 28 -6.90 1.61 18.41
C LYS A 28 -6.20 0.25 18.46
N GLY A 29 -4.93 0.26 18.87
CA GLY A 29 -4.16 -0.94 19.18
C GLY A 29 -4.87 -1.75 20.29
N GLY A 30 -5.57 -2.81 19.89
CA GLY A 30 -6.09 -3.82 20.81
C GLY A 30 -4.94 -4.63 21.37
N ARG A 31 -4.69 -4.48 22.68
CA ARG A 31 -3.70 -5.25 23.45
C ARG A 31 -4.16 -6.70 23.57
N ASN A 32 -3.74 -7.57 22.64
CA ASN A 32 -3.84 -9.01 22.82
C ASN A 32 -2.48 -9.52 23.33
N ARG A 33 -2.50 -10.04 24.56
CA ARG A 33 -1.35 -10.59 25.28
C ARG A 33 -0.88 -11.89 24.59
N ALA A 34 0.43 -11.97 24.33
CA ALA A 34 1.20 -13.17 24.01
C ALA A 34 0.79 -13.99 22.75
N GLY A 35 1.45 -13.71 21.62
CA GLY A 35 1.48 -14.62 20.46
C GLY A 35 1.61 -13.91 19.13
N GLY A 36 2.84 -13.51 18.76
CA GLY A 36 3.22 -13.03 17.42
C GLY A 36 2.41 -11.84 16.89
N GLU A 37 3.02 -10.65 16.89
CA GLU A 37 2.43 -9.46 16.27
C GLU A 37 2.08 -9.78 14.81
N THR A 38 0.79 -10.02 14.54
CA THR A 38 0.32 -10.41 13.22
C THR A 38 0.39 -9.16 12.36
N MET A 39 1.34 -9.13 11.41
CA MET A 39 1.50 -8.04 10.46
C MET A 39 0.15 -7.69 9.85
N ALA A 40 -0.40 -6.54 10.23
CA ALA A 40 -1.69 -6.06 9.77
C ALA A 40 -1.43 -5.05 8.65
N VAL A 41 -1.72 -5.45 7.42
CA VAL A 41 -1.60 -4.61 6.21
C VAL A 41 -3.01 -4.33 5.69
N ASN A 42 -3.24 -3.13 5.16
CA ASN A 42 -4.52 -2.75 4.56
C ASN A 42 -4.60 -3.27 3.12
N CYS A 43 -5.80 -3.69 2.72
CA CYS A 43 -6.06 -4.12 1.35
C CYS A 43 -5.86 -2.95 0.37
N PRO A 44 -5.09 -3.11 -0.72
CA PRO A 44 -4.91 -2.04 -1.71
C PRO A 44 -6.20 -1.68 -2.47
N HIS A 45 -7.20 -2.56 -2.48
CA HIS A 45 -8.48 -2.34 -3.17
C HIS A 45 -9.48 -1.54 -2.32
N CYS A 46 -9.83 -2.02 -1.13
CA CYS A 46 -10.86 -1.40 -0.28
C CYS A 46 -10.32 -0.69 0.97
N ARG A 47 -9.00 -0.76 1.23
CA ARG A 47 -8.31 -0.21 2.41
C ARG A 47 -8.72 -0.82 3.76
N GLU A 48 -9.54 -1.87 3.77
CA GLU A 48 -9.87 -2.59 5.00
C GLU A 48 -8.77 -3.60 5.37
N ARG A 49 -8.79 -4.08 6.62
CA ARG A 49 -7.76 -4.99 7.14
C ARG A 49 -7.64 -6.27 6.31
N ALA A 50 -6.40 -6.65 5.99
CA ALA A 50 -6.09 -7.96 5.42
C ALA A 50 -5.45 -8.88 6.47
N THR A 51 -5.62 -10.19 6.27
CA THR A 51 -5.04 -11.23 7.12
C THR A 51 -4.01 -12.02 6.34
N VAL A 52 -2.98 -12.50 7.04
CA VAL A 52 -1.94 -13.35 6.46
C VAL A 52 -2.56 -14.72 6.14
N ARG A 53 -2.45 -15.14 4.88
CA ARG A 53 -2.85 -16.47 4.42
C ARG A 53 -1.70 -17.46 4.54
N THR A 54 -0.54 -17.10 3.98
CA THR A 54 0.66 -17.94 3.99
C THR A 54 1.89 -17.06 4.00
N THR A 55 2.99 -17.61 4.51
CA THR A 55 4.30 -16.98 4.42
C THR A 55 5.31 -17.97 3.88
N LYS A 56 6.19 -17.51 3.01
CA LYS A 56 7.28 -18.30 2.44
C LYS A 56 8.58 -17.56 2.65
N GLN A 57 9.52 -18.18 3.36
CA GLN A 57 10.89 -17.69 3.42
C GLN A 57 11.54 -17.93 2.05
N ILE A 58 12.06 -16.88 1.41
CA ILE A 58 12.68 -16.98 0.09
C ILE A 58 14.20 -17.05 0.23
N THR A 59 14.78 -16.15 1.02
CA THR A 59 16.20 -16.14 1.38
C THR A 59 16.33 -15.84 2.88
N LEU A 60 17.55 -15.80 3.42
CA LEU A 60 17.75 -15.39 4.82
C LEU A 60 17.19 -13.99 5.12
N LEU A 61 17.21 -13.09 4.13
CA LEU A 61 16.85 -11.68 4.30
C LEU A 61 15.49 -11.31 3.72
N VAL A 62 14.84 -12.24 2.98
CA VAL A 62 13.61 -11.96 2.23
C VAL A 62 12.53 -13.00 2.52
N LYS A 63 11.34 -12.51 2.83
CA LYS A 63 10.14 -13.32 3.08
C LYS A 63 8.97 -12.82 2.22
N GLU A 64 8.32 -13.73 1.50
CA GLU A 64 7.07 -13.48 0.79
C GLU A 64 5.90 -13.73 1.75
N ILE A 65 4.93 -12.82 1.78
CA ILE A 65 3.73 -12.91 2.61
C ILE A 65 2.51 -12.74 1.71
N ARG A 66 1.62 -13.73 1.71
CA ARG A 66 0.35 -13.66 0.99
C ARG A 66 -0.74 -13.22 1.94
N PHE A 67 -1.50 -12.22 1.54
CA PHE A 67 -2.62 -11.66 2.28
C PHE A 67 -3.93 -11.94 1.57
N VAL A 68 -5.01 -12.03 2.34
CA VAL A 68 -6.39 -11.95 1.82
C VAL A 68 -7.17 -10.93 2.62
N CYS A 69 -7.93 -10.08 1.92
CA CYS A 69 -8.87 -9.18 2.58
C CYS A 69 -10.12 -9.93 3.03
N ILE A 70 -10.56 -9.71 4.26
CA ILE A 70 -11.78 -10.33 4.80
C ILE A 70 -13.07 -9.75 4.22
N GLU A 71 -13.07 -8.47 3.81
CA GLU A 71 -14.28 -7.81 3.31
C GLU A 71 -14.49 -7.97 1.81
N CYS A 72 -13.43 -7.80 1.01
CA CYS A 72 -13.54 -7.80 -0.46
C CYS A 72 -12.88 -9.01 -1.13
N ASN A 73 -12.36 -9.96 -0.34
CA ASN A 73 -11.71 -11.19 -0.80
C ASN A 73 -10.52 -11.01 -1.76
N HIS A 74 -9.94 -9.81 -1.83
CA HIS A 74 -8.77 -9.57 -2.67
C HIS A 74 -7.52 -10.23 -2.07
N GLY A 75 -6.88 -11.07 -2.87
CA GLY A 75 -5.58 -11.65 -2.56
C GLY A 75 -4.45 -10.77 -3.08
N PHE A 76 -3.43 -10.55 -2.27
CA PHE A 76 -2.24 -9.80 -2.69
C PHE A 76 -0.99 -10.33 -1.99
N VAL A 77 0.17 -10.01 -2.54
CA VAL A 77 1.47 -10.47 -2.05
C VAL A 77 2.27 -9.26 -1.61
N ALA A 78 2.92 -9.35 -0.45
CA ALA A 78 3.90 -8.39 0.02
C ALA A 78 5.23 -9.10 0.28
N THR A 79 6.32 -8.36 0.15
CA THR A 79 7.66 -8.83 0.46
C THR A 79 8.16 -8.10 1.69
N LEU A 80 8.68 -8.85 2.66
CA LEU A 80 9.42 -8.34 3.80
C LEU A 80 10.90 -8.56 3.58
N SER A 81 11.67 -7.47 3.62
CA SER A 81 13.12 -7.45 3.46
C SER A 81 13.81 -6.94 4.73
N ILE A 82 14.98 -7.49 5.02
CA ILE A 82 15.93 -6.91 5.99
C ILE A 82 16.95 -6.10 5.19
N ASP A 83 16.81 -4.78 5.20
CA ASP A 83 17.65 -3.88 4.39
C ASP A 83 18.91 -3.41 5.14
N ARG A 84 18.85 -3.32 6.47
CA ARG A 84 19.98 -2.89 7.31
C ARG A 84 19.95 -3.61 8.65
N THR A 85 21.14 -3.83 9.20
CA THR A 85 21.33 -4.26 10.58
C THR A 85 21.97 -3.10 11.35
N THR A 86 21.54 -2.90 12.60
CA THR A 86 22.15 -1.92 13.50
C THR A 86 22.66 -2.67 14.72
N THR A 87 23.95 -2.53 15.00
CA THR A 87 24.65 -3.08 16.16
C THR A 87 24.69 -2.09 17.29
#